data_AF-A0A9E6JRY7-F1
#
_entry.id   AF-A0A9E6JRY7-F1
#
_cell.length_a   1.000
_cell.length_b   1.000
_cell.length_c   1.000
_cell.angle_alpha   90.00
_cell.angle_beta   90.00
_cell.angle_gamma   90.00
#
_symmetry.space_group_name_H-M   'P 1'
#
loop_
_entity.id
_entity.type
_entity.pdbx_description
1 polymer ?
#
loop_
_entity_poly.entity_id
_entity_poly.type
_entity_poly.pdbx_seq_one_letter_code
_entity_poly.pdbx_strand_id
1 'polypeptide(L)'
;MNRYDPKTNKFITFKHIPNNHQSLSSNRVFGIFEDSEGVLWIGTMGGGLNRFDRKTGLFKHYTEKDGLANNMVYCILEDNAGNLWMTTNNGISKFNVKTETFVNYDIKDGVQSSEFNQNAALKTKNGLFFLGGMNGFNAFDPLKIVQNHFVPPVVITSFKKFNEVQKNEIDNNDTIFLEYNENFFSFEFSSLDFSNPIKNSFAYKLENFDKDWIFCDANRRFAEYTKVSPGIYVFHVKGTNSDGLWNKKGMSVVVIISPPWWATWSFRISFSLFLIFILWYVIRLRFMQIRKKHEIEKKVLEIEKQLFDLEQKSLRLQMNPHFIFNSLNSIQSFIVNNDSDKAIHYLAKFAQLMRLILSNSSEPFVPIKDELKALTYYMEIENLRFGNKFEYSIKIDPEIDDDFIGIPPMVIQPYVENAILHGIIHKKGKGKISISFTMQDESLICHVEDDGVGREKSAELKANSGLKHKSKGMIITKERLEILNKQVKGRISVNVMDLKNKDGFPVGTKVEIIIPFKEI
;
A
#
# COMPACT_ATOMS: atom_id res chain seq x y z
N MET A 1 44.13 -61.42 46.02
CA MET A 1 45.31 -62.21 45.60
C MET A 1 46.22 -62.42 46.81
N ASN A 2 46.80 -63.60 46.99
CA ASN A 2 47.78 -63.87 48.06
C ASN A 2 49.13 -64.26 47.44
N ARG A 3 50.22 -63.72 47.97
CA ARG A 3 51.60 -64.15 47.67
C ARG A 3 52.15 -64.90 48.87
N TYR A 4 52.49 -66.17 48.67
CA TYR A 4 53.13 -67.01 49.68
C TYR A 4 54.64 -66.96 49.55
N ASP A 5 55.34 -66.69 50.65
CA ASP A 5 56.80 -66.83 50.73
C ASP A 5 57.16 -68.12 51.49
N PRO A 6 57.68 -69.15 50.80
CA PRO A 6 58.01 -70.43 51.42
C PRO A 6 59.19 -70.35 52.40
N LYS A 7 60.05 -69.33 52.31
CA LYS A 7 61.20 -69.18 53.22
C LYS A 7 60.76 -68.68 54.59
N THR A 8 59.79 -67.78 54.61
CA THR A 8 59.29 -67.16 55.85
C THR A 8 57.96 -67.77 56.32
N ASN A 9 57.35 -68.65 55.52
CA ASN A 9 56.03 -69.23 55.74
C ASN A 9 54.94 -68.15 55.97
N LYS A 10 55.02 -67.03 55.24
CA LYS A 10 54.10 -65.89 55.38
C LYS A 10 53.32 -65.64 54.10
N PHE A 11 52.10 -65.11 54.27
CA PHE A 11 51.26 -64.63 53.18
C PHE A 11 51.23 -63.10 53.17
N ILE A 12 51.39 -62.52 51.99
CA ILE A 12 51.11 -61.11 51.72
C ILE A 12 49.82 -61.06 50.91
N THR A 13 48.81 -60.37 51.42
CA THR A 13 47.50 -60.26 50.78
C THR A 13 47.36 -58.93 50.07
N PHE A 14 47.07 -58.98 48.77
CA PHE A 14 46.71 -57.84 47.95
C PHE A 14 45.19 -57.84 47.75
N LYS A 15 44.55 -56.74 48.17
CA LYS A 15 43.10 -56.52 48.05
C LYS A 15 42.81 -55.27 47.23
N HIS A 16 41.60 -55.21 46.69
CA HIS A 16 41.03 -53.99 46.16
C HIS A 16 40.79 -53.01 47.30
N ILE A 17 41.34 -51.81 47.14
CA ILE A 17 41.13 -50.67 48.03
C ILE A 17 40.38 -49.62 47.20
N PRO A 18 39.12 -49.29 47.56
CA PRO A 18 38.37 -48.26 46.86
C PRO A 18 39.17 -46.96 46.74
N ASN A 19 39.09 -46.30 45.58
CA ASN A 19 39.80 -45.05 45.24
C ASN A 19 41.34 -45.13 45.20
N ASN A 20 41.95 -46.32 45.35
CA ASN A 20 43.38 -46.50 45.15
C ASN A 20 43.66 -47.25 43.84
N HIS A 21 44.01 -46.49 42.79
CA HIS A 21 44.36 -46.99 41.47
C HIS A 21 45.69 -47.77 41.41
N GLN A 22 46.41 -47.89 42.52
CA GLN A 22 47.61 -48.72 42.64
C GLN A 22 47.37 -50.02 43.41
N SER A 23 46.14 -50.26 43.89
CA SER A 23 45.70 -51.52 44.51
C SER A 23 45.11 -52.50 43.49
N LEU A 24 44.71 -53.71 43.87
CA LEU A 24 44.09 -54.63 42.91
C LEU A 24 42.74 -54.09 42.41
N SER A 25 42.42 -54.18 41.12
CA SER A 25 41.18 -53.59 40.59
C SER A 25 39.88 -54.27 41.07
N SER A 26 39.94 -55.57 41.39
CA SER A 26 38.82 -56.33 41.92
C SER A 26 39.32 -57.49 42.78
N ASN A 27 38.63 -57.76 43.88
CA ASN A 27 38.98 -58.88 44.77
C ASN A 27 38.71 -60.25 44.14
N ARG A 28 37.92 -60.31 43.06
CA ARG A 28 37.62 -61.54 42.31
C ARG A 28 38.61 -61.68 41.16
N VAL A 29 39.67 -62.45 41.40
CA VAL A 29 40.70 -62.77 40.39
C VAL A 29 40.31 -64.05 39.66
N PHE A 30 40.29 -64.01 38.33
CA PHE A 30 40.00 -65.17 37.49
C PHE A 30 41.25 -65.90 37.02
N GLY A 31 42.32 -65.16 36.75
CA GLY A 31 43.58 -65.74 36.29
C GLY A 31 44.78 -64.87 36.66
N ILE A 32 45.92 -65.53 36.85
CA ILE A 32 47.23 -64.88 37.03
C ILE A 32 48.15 -65.50 35.98
N PHE A 33 48.81 -64.65 35.20
CA PHE A 33 49.73 -65.03 34.14
C PHE A 33 51.07 -64.32 34.35
N GLU A 34 52.17 -65.02 34.13
CA GLU A 34 53.51 -64.44 34.11
C GLU A 34 53.98 -64.40 32.66
N ASP A 35 54.30 -63.21 32.16
CA ASP A 35 54.85 -63.07 30.82
C ASP A 35 56.33 -63.47 30.75
N SER A 36 56.86 -63.52 29.54
CA SER A 36 58.26 -63.87 29.28
C SER A 36 59.28 -62.89 29.87
N GLU A 37 58.86 -61.67 30.24
CA GLU A 37 59.68 -60.66 30.93
C GLU A 37 59.59 -60.76 32.47
N GLY A 38 58.79 -61.69 33.00
CA GLY A 38 58.60 -61.92 34.43
C GLY A 38 57.61 -60.97 35.12
N VAL A 39 56.83 -60.21 34.33
CA VAL A 39 55.76 -59.35 34.81
C VAL A 39 54.50 -60.19 35.05
N LEU A 40 53.82 -59.90 36.16
CA LEU A 40 52.56 -60.57 36.49
C LEU A 40 51.37 -59.80 35.95
N TRP A 41 50.50 -60.50 35.25
CA TRP A 41 49.26 -60.03 34.68
C TRP A 41 48.09 -60.74 35.36
N ILE A 42 47.13 -59.96 35.85
CA ILE A 42 46.01 -60.47 36.64
C ILE A 42 44.70 -60.09 35.95
N GLY A 43 43.99 -61.12 35.50
CA GLY A 43 42.64 -61.01 34.97
C GLY A 43 41.63 -61.05 36.11
N THR A 44 40.69 -60.11 36.12
CA THR A 44 39.70 -60.00 37.19
C THR A 44 38.27 -60.05 36.68
N MET A 45 37.34 -60.39 37.58
CA MET A 45 35.91 -60.29 37.33
C MET A 45 35.46 -58.84 37.49
N GLY A 46 35.28 -58.14 36.36
CA GLY A 46 34.70 -56.80 36.30
C GLY A 46 35.67 -55.65 36.61
N GLY A 47 36.94 -55.95 36.94
CA GLY A 47 37.98 -54.94 37.18
C GLY A 47 39.00 -54.83 36.04
N GLY A 48 38.85 -55.58 34.96
CA GLY A 48 39.76 -55.58 33.82
C GLY A 48 41.07 -56.34 34.08
N LEU A 49 42.10 -55.94 33.32
CA LEU A 49 43.45 -56.48 33.37
C LEU A 49 44.32 -55.64 34.31
N ASN A 50 45.11 -56.29 35.16
CA ASN A 50 46.04 -55.62 36.05
C ASN A 50 47.47 -56.06 35.75
N ARG A 51 48.40 -55.10 35.63
CA ARG A 51 49.84 -55.35 35.65
C ARG A 51 50.34 -55.18 37.08
N PHE A 52 51.02 -56.18 37.61
CA PHE A 52 51.59 -56.15 38.96
C PHE A 52 53.11 -56.05 38.91
N ASP A 53 53.63 -54.99 39.51
CA ASP A 53 55.06 -54.82 39.70
C ASP A 53 55.51 -55.53 40.99
N ARG A 54 56.32 -56.58 40.83
CA ARG A 54 56.82 -57.40 41.94
C ARG A 54 57.73 -56.63 42.90
N LYS A 55 58.42 -55.58 42.43
CA LYS A 55 59.39 -54.80 43.23
C LYS A 55 58.67 -53.82 44.14
N THR A 56 57.72 -53.09 43.59
CA THR A 56 56.98 -52.04 44.31
C THR A 56 55.72 -52.56 44.99
N GLY A 57 55.17 -53.69 44.53
CA GLY A 57 53.90 -54.24 45.00
C GLY A 57 52.67 -53.47 44.50
N LEU A 58 52.84 -52.61 43.50
CA LEU A 58 51.79 -51.75 42.94
C LEU A 58 51.16 -52.35 41.69
N PHE A 59 49.91 -51.97 41.44
CA PHE A 59 49.13 -52.40 40.28
C PHE A 59 48.90 -51.25 39.30
N LYS A 60 48.91 -51.54 38.00
CA LYS A 60 48.39 -50.67 36.94
C LYS A 60 47.20 -51.37 36.27
N HIS A 61 46.12 -50.63 36.03
CA HIS A 61 44.85 -51.18 35.58
C HIS A 61 44.65 -50.84 34.11
N TYR A 62 44.05 -51.77 33.37
CA TYR A 62 43.57 -51.57 32.01
C TYR A 62 42.13 -52.08 31.94
N THR A 63 41.24 -51.19 31.53
CA THR A 63 39.78 -51.37 31.53
C THR A 63 39.20 -51.10 30.15
N GLU A 64 37.88 -51.21 30.01
CA GLU A 64 37.17 -50.84 28.77
C GLU A 64 37.46 -49.40 28.32
N LYS A 65 37.71 -48.48 29.28
CA LYS A 65 38.07 -47.09 28.96
C LYS A 65 39.43 -46.97 28.26
N ASP A 66 40.30 -47.94 28.48
CA ASP A 66 41.64 -48.02 27.91
C ASP A 66 41.66 -48.82 26.60
N GLY A 67 40.51 -49.35 26.17
CA GLY A 67 40.32 -50.08 24.91
C GLY A 67 40.10 -51.59 25.06
N LEU A 68 40.05 -52.14 26.28
CA LEU A 68 39.72 -53.55 26.50
C LEU A 68 38.28 -53.86 26.04
N ALA A 69 38.03 -55.04 25.45
CA ALA A 69 36.69 -55.38 24.94
C ALA A 69 35.63 -55.50 26.05
N ASN A 70 36.01 -56.02 27.22
CA ASN A 70 35.16 -56.12 28.40
C ASN A 70 36.00 -56.31 29.68
N ASN A 71 35.52 -55.76 30.80
CA ASN A 71 36.23 -55.81 32.09
C ASN A 71 36.23 -57.20 32.78
N MET A 72 35.52 -58.20 32.27
CA MET A 72 35.64 -59.58 32.73
C MET A 72 36.72 -60.30 31.92
N VAL A 73 37.89 -60.51 32.54
CA VAL A 73 39.04 -61.15 31.89
C VAL A 73 39.23 -62.57 32.43
N TYR A 74 38.94 -63.57 31.60
CA TYR A 74 38.93 -64.98 32.01
C TYR A 74 40.29 -65.65 31.94
N CYS A 75 40.95 -65.54 30.79
CA CYS A 75 42.25 -66.15 30.53
C CYS A 75 43.19 -65.13 29.91
N ILE A 76 44.49 -65.31 30.14
CA ILE A 76 45.56 -64.51 29.54
C ILE A 76 46.59 -65.48 28.96
N LEU A 77 46.98 -65.27 27.71
CA LEU A 77 48.05 -65.99 27.02
C LEU A 77 49.02 -64.97 26.40
N GLU A 78 50.27 -65.34 26.23
CA GLU A 78 51.27 -64.54 25.53
C GLU A 78 51.60 -65.18 24.18
N ASP A 79 51.57 -64.40 23.11
CA ASP A 79 52.02 -64.86 21.79
C ASP A 79 53.56 -64.85 21.68
N ASN A 80 54.12 -65.41 20.61
CA ASN A 80 55.57 -65.46 20.45
C ASN A 80 56.20 -64.09 20.11
N ALA A 81 55.39 -63.06 19.92
CA ALA A 81 55.83 -61.68 19.69
C ALA A 81 55.76 -60.83 20.98
N GLY A 82 55.37 -61.41 22.12
CA GLY A 82 55.26 -60.73 23.40
C GLY A 82 53.97 -59.91 23.59
N ASN A 83 52.95 -60.11 22.74
CA ASN A 83 51.63 -59.53 22.99
C ASN A 83 50.80 -60.46 23.87
N LEU A 84 49.96 -59.88 24.71
CA LEU A 84 49.01 -60.63 25.51
C LEU A 84 47.69 -60.75 24.78
N TRP A 85 47.08 -61.91 24.88
CA TRP A 85 45.75 -62.19 24.36
C TRP A 85 44.89 -62.64 25.52
N MET A 86 43.69 -62.07 25.60
CA MET A 86 42.78 -62.37 26.69
C MET A 86 41.37 -62.60 26.21
N THR A 87 40.71 -63.57 26.83
CA THR A 87 39.31 -63.88 26.59
C THR A 87 38.43 -63.11 27.55
N THR A 88 37.32 -62.58 27.05
CA THR A 88 36.41 -61.74 27.81
C THR A 88 34.94 -62.13 27.61
N ASN A 89 34.01 -61.39 28.22
CA ASN A 89 32.57 -61.51 27.92
C ASN A 89 32.13 -60.87 26.59
N ASN A 90 33.03 -60.17 25.91
CA ASN A 90 32.74 -59.51 24.64
C ASN A 90 33.83 -59.79 23.59
N GLY A 91 34.21 -61.06 23.47
CA GLY A 91 35.21 -61.52 22.51
C GLY A 91 36.62 -61.61 23.08
N ILE A 92 37.61 -61.46 22.18
CA ILE A 92 39.04 -61.62 22.46
C ILE A 92 39.72 -60.26 22.33
N SER A 93 40.58 -59.90 23.29
CA SER A 93 41.42 -58.70 23.22
C SER A 93 42.89 -59.07 23.07
N LYS A 94 43.56 -58.51 22.05
CA LYS A 94 45.01 -58.50 21.91
C LYS A 94 45.54 -57.20 22.50
N PHE A 95 46.49 -57.30 23.42
CA PHE A 95 47.14 -56.19 24.09
C PHE A 95 48.62 -56.16 23.73
N ASN A 96 49.07 -55.07 23.12
CA ASN A 96 50.48 -54.84 22.87
C ASN A 96 51.11 -54.20 24.11
N VAL A 97 52.00 -54.94 24.78
CA VAL A 97 52.61 -54.50 26.04
C VAL A 97 53.49 -53.25 25.88
N LYS A 98 54.12 -53.07 24.70
CA LYS A 98 55.06 -51.95 24.43
C LYS A 98 54.33 -50.65 24.14
N THR A 99 53.26 -50.71 23.35
CA THR A 99 52.45 -49.54 22.98
C THR A 99 51.28 -49.30 23.94
N GLU A 100 50.99 -50.26 24.81
CA GLU A 100 49.83 -50.28 25.72
C GLU A 100 48.49 -50.08 24.99
N THR A 101 48.34 -50.65 23.78
CA THR A 101 47.13 -50.54 22.96
C THR A 101 46.41 -51.88 22.80
N PHE A 102 45.08 -51.81 22.64
CA PHE A 102 44.22 -52.98 22.44
C PHE A 102 43.71 -53.09 21.00
N VAL A 103 43.56 -54.32 20.54
CA VAL A 103 42.83 -54.69 19.32
C VAL A 103 41.85 -55.78 19.70
N ASN A 104 40.56 -55.57 19.42
CA ASN A 104 39.49 -56.44 19.88
C ASN A 104 38.88 -57.21 18.72
N TYR A 105 38.56 -58.47 18.96
CA TYR A 105 37.95 -59.38 18.00
C TYR A 105 36.63 -59.92 18.56
N ASP A 106 35.55 -59.81 17.79
CA ASP A 106 34.20 -60.21 18.18
C ASP A 106 33.62 -61.29 17.25
N ILE A 107 32.34 -61.65 17.45
CA ILE A 107 31.66 -62.67 16.63
C ILE A 107 31.77 -62.36 15.13
N LYS A 108 31.78 -61.08 14.76
CA LYS A 108 31.83 -60.66 13.36
C LYS A 108 33.21 -60.91 12.73
N ASP A 109 34.25 -61.13 13.53
CA ASP A 109 35.59 -61.54 13.07
C ASP A 109 35.79 -63.07 13.05
N GLY A 110 34.72 -63.83 13.31
CA GLY A 110 34.75 -65.30 13.36
C GLY A 110 34.97 -65.88 14.76
N VAL A 111 34.81 -65.08 15.82
CA VAL A 111 34.81 -65.57 17.20
C VAL A 111 33.56 -66.42 17.48
N GLN A 112 33.71 -67.55 18.19
CA GLN A 112 32.65 -68.55 18.37
C GLN A 112 31.41 -68.04 19.13
N SER A 113 31.60 -67.11 20.07
CA SER A 113 30.56 -66.45 20.87
C SER A 113 31.13 -65.19 21.51
N SER A 114 30.29 -64.28 21.99
CA SER A 114 30.71 -63.12 22.77
C SER A 114 31.39 -63.55 24.08
N GLU A 115 30.88 -64.61 24.71
CA GLU A 115 31.34 -65.06 26.03
C GLU A 115 32.27 -66.28 25.96
N PHE A 116 33.35 -66.17 26.73
CA PHE A 116 34.34 -67.22 26.94
C PHE A 116 34.26 -67.80 28.35
N ASN A 117 34.85 -68.98 28.53
CA ASN A 117 34.82 -69.67 29.83
C ASN A 117 36.13 -69.47 30.60
N GLN A 118 36.02 -69.44 31.92
CA GLN A 118 37.19 -69.36 32.81
C GLN A 118 38.11 -70.57 32.62
N ASN A 119 39.42 -70.33 32.58
CA ASN A 119 40.48 -71.34 32.40
C ASN A 119 40.41 -72.15 31.09
N ALA A 120 39.57 -71.75 30.13
CA ALA A 120 39.43 -72.42 28.84
C ALA A 120 40.39 -71.84 27.79
N ALA A 121 41.69 -71.80 28.08
CA ALA A 121 42.70 -71.30 27.15
C ALA A 121 43.96 -72.16 27.16
N LEU A 122 44.50 -72.46 25.98
CA LEU A 122 45.70 -73.25 25.80
C LEU A 122 46.57 -72.71 24.67
N LYS A 123 47.85 -72.49 24.94
CA LYS A 123 48.89 -72.26 23.94
C LYS A 123 49.65 -73.57 23.70
N THR A 124 49.69 -74.04 22.46
CA THR A 124 50.48 -75.22 22.08
C THR A 124 51.97 -74.90 21.95
N LYS A 125 52.81 -75.94 21.92
CA LYS A 125 54.26 -75.80 21.67
C LYS A 125 54.58 -75.08 20.36
N ASN A 126 53.71 -75.20 19.35
CA ASN A 126 53.89 -74.57 18.05
C ASN A 126 53.34 -73.13 18.02
N GLY A 127 52.85 -72.59 19.13
CA GLY A 127 52.31 -71.23 19.23
C GLY A 127 50.83 -71.09 18.87
N LEU A 128 50.15 -72.16 18.45
CA LEU A 128 48.71 -72.14 18.16
C LEU A 128 47.90 -71.96 19.45
N PHE A 129 46.90 -71.08 19.44
CA PHE A 129 46.00 -70.84 20.55
C PHE A 129 44.69 -71.61 20.38
N PHE A 130 44.19 -72.14 21.49
CA PHE A 130 42.86 -72.70 21.62
C PHE A 130 42.13 -71.96 22.75
N LEU A 131 41.02 -71.30 22.43
CA LEU A 131 40.24 -70.50 23.36
C LEU A 131 38.80 -71.01 23.37
N GLY A 132 38.37 -71.59 24.48
CA GLY A 132 37.04 -72.18 24.66
C GLY A 132 36.03 -71.22 25.30
N GLY A 133 34.78 -71.34 24.87
CA GLY A 133 33.67 -70.60 25.46
C GLY A 133 32.33 -71.31 25.32
N MET A 134 31.26 -70.54 25.26
CA MET A 134 29.89 -71.08 25.35
C MET A 134 29.46 -71.92 24.14
N ASN A 135 30.05 -71.69 22.96
CA ASN A 135 29.69 -72.30 21.68
C ASN A 135 30.91 -72.98 21.02
N GLY A 136 31.68 -73.74 21.81
CA GLY A 136 32.86 -74.47 21.35
C GLY A 136 34.17 -73.74 21.64
N PHE A 137 35.09 -73.71 20.67
CA PHE A 137 36.39 -73.06 20.82
C PHE A 137 36.88 -72.42 19.51
N ASN A 138 37.64 -71.34 19.63
CA ASN A 138 38.43 -70.79 18.53
C ASN A 138 39.83 -71.38 18.55
N ALA A 139 40.36 -71.72 17.36
CA ALA A 139 41.75 -72.10 17.17
C ALA A 139 42.40 -71.22 16.10
N PHE A 140 43.47 -70.52 16.44
CA PHE A 140 44.17 -69.63 15.49
C PHE A 140 45.64 -69.44 15.86
N ASP A 141 46.43 -69.08 14.86
CA ASP A 141 47.82 -68.69 15.02
C ASP A 141 47.90 -67.17 15.16
N PRO A 142 48.29 -66.62 16.32
CA PRO A 142 48.29 -65.18 16.57
C PRO A 142 49.26 -64.41 15.66
N LEU A 143 50.28 -65.07 15.10
CA LEU A 143 51.25 -64.43 14.19
C LEU A 143 50.72 -64.30 12.75
N LYS A 144 49.70 -65.09 12.38
CA LYS A 144 49.08 -65.06 11.04
C LYS A 144 47.91 -64.08 10.94
N ILE A 145 47.49 -63.49 12.06
CA ILE A 145 46.44 -62.47 12.07
C ILE A 145 47.03 -61.17 11.51
N VAL A 146 46.62 -60.79 10.30
CA VAL A 146 47.06 -59.59 9.60
C VAL A 146 45.99 -58.51 9.73
N GLN A 147 46.37 -57.28 10.06
CA GLN A 147 45.48 -56.12 10.02
C GLN A 147 45.30 -55.63 8.58
N ASN A 148 44.07 -55.27 8.23
CA ASN A 148 43.74 -54.73 6.93
C ASN A 148 44.19 -53.26 6.83
N HIS A 149 45.24 -53.02 6.05
CA HIS A 149 45.78 -51.68 5.78
C HIS A 149 45.16 -51.03 4.52
N PHE A 150 44.20 -51.71 3.87
CA PHE A 150 43.54 -51.17 2.70
C PHE A 150 42.63 -50.00 3.08
N VAL A 151 42.87 -48.83 2.49
CA VAL A 151 42.00 -47.66 2.62
C VAL A 151 40.92 -47.75 1.53
N PRO A 152 39.66 -48.04 1.88
CA PRO A 152 38.64 -48.29 0.89
C PRO A 152 38.15 -46.98 0.25
N PRO A 153 37.91 -46.98 -1.07
CA PRO A 153 37.21 -45.87 -1.70
C PRO A 153 35.78 -45.76 -1.15
N VAL A 154 35.32 -44.53 -0.96
CA VAL A 154 33.95 -44.22 -0.55
C VAL A 154 33.19 -43.74 -1.78
N VAL A 155 32.00 -44.28 -1.98
CA VAL A 155 31.13 -43.96 -3.12
C VAL A 155 29.76 -43.50 -2.65
N ILE A 156 29.16 -42.57 -3.36
CA ILE A 156 27.77 -42.18 -3.18
C ILE A 156 26.95 -43.03 -4.16
N THR A 157 26.14 -43.94 -3.62
CA THR A 157 25.41 -44.94 -4.40
C THR A 157 24.12 -44.38 -4.97
N SER A 158 23.47 -43.46 -4.26
CA SER A 158 22.24 -42.83 -4.74
C SER A 158 22.07 -41.42 -4.21
N PHE A 159 21.39 -40.59 -5.00
CA PHE A 159 20.82 -39.33 -4.56
C PHE A 159 19.32 -39.35 -4.75
N LYS A 160 18.60 -39.03 -3.67
CA LYS A 160 17.14 -39.01 -3.64
C LYS A 160 16.63 -37.61 -3.39
N LYS A 161 15.61 -37.24 -4.16
CA LYS A 161 14.82 -36.02 -3.98
C LYS A 161 13.42 -36.45 -3.60
N PHE A 162 12.87 -35.97 -2.48
CA PHE A 162 11.55 -36.41 -1.98
C PHE A 162 11.39 -37.94 -1.86
N ASN A 163 12.45 -38.62 -1.41
CA ASN A 163 12.54 -40.09 -1.33
C ASN A 163 12.51 -40.83 -2.67
N GLU A 164 12.48 -40.12 -3.80
CA GLU A 164 12.60 -40.70 -5.14
C GLU A 164 14.04 -40.61 -5.63
N VAL A 165 14.57 -41.73 -6.13
CA VAL A 165 15.91 -41.81 -6.68
C VAL A 165 15.99 -41.00 -7.98
N GLN A 166 16.88 -40.00 -8.01
CA GLN A 166 17.09 -39.16 -9.19
C GLN A 166 18.33 -39.59 -9.98
N LYS A 167 19.39 -39.96 -9.26
CA LYS A 167 20.65 -40.41 -9.87
C LYS A 167 21.17 -41.63 -9.11
N ASN A 168 21.50 -42.67 -9.86
CA ASN A 168 22.26 -43.81 -9.40
C ASN A 168 23.72 -43.52 -9.72
N GLU A 169 24.58 -43.65 -8.71
CA GLU A 169 26.02 -43.37 -8.78
C GLU A 169 26.35 -41.89 -9.05
N ILE A 170 27.10 -41.30 -8.11
CA ILE A 170 27.55 -39.90 -8.21
C ILE A 170 29.07 -39.89 -8.20
N ASP A 171 29.64 -39.22 -9.19
CA ASP A 171 31.07 -39.06 -9.30
C ASP A 171 31.59 -37.98 -8.34
N ASN A 172 32.87 -38.08 -8.00
CA ASN A 172 33.50 -37.08 -7.16
C ASN A 172 33.54 -35.72 -7.88
N ASN A 173 33.07 -34.67 -7.20
CA ASN A 173 32.88 -33.30 -7.69
C ASN A 173 31.75 -33.13 -8.72
N ASP A 174 30.81 -34.08 -8.79
CA ASP A 174 29.55 -33.85 -9.51
C ASP A 174 28.78 -32.67 -8.91
N THR A 175 27.97 -32.03 -9.75
CA THR A 175 27.10 -30.90 -9.36
C THR A 175 25.64 -31.28 -9.53
N ILE A 176 24.86 -31.11 -8.46
CA ILE A 176 23.42 -31.35 -8.42
C ILE A 176 22.71 -30.01 -8.33
N PHE A 177 21.78 -29.77 -9.24
CA PHE A 177 20.94 -28.58 -9.25
C PHE A 177 19.55 -28.90 -8.69
N LEU A 178 19.07 -28.06 -7.79
CA LEU A 178 17.75 -28.17 -7.15
C LEU A 178 17.02 -26.83 -7.24
N GLU A 179 15.70 -26.89 -7.36
CA GLU A 179 14.83 -25.72 -7.23
C GLU A 179 14.58 -25.36 -5.76
N TYR A 180 14.16 -24.12 -5.48
CA TYR A 180 13.93 -23.64 -4.12
C TYR A 180 12.88 -24.44 -3.33
N ASN A 181 11.95 -25.09 -4.03
CA ASN A 181 10.92 -25.96 -3.46
C ASN A 181 11.42 -27.39 -3.24
N GLU A 182 12.54 -27.79 -3.84
CA GLU A 182 13.16 -29.12 -3.73
C GLU A 182 14.14 -29.19 -2.55
N ASN A 183 13.71 -28.66 -1.41
CA ASN A 183 14.55 -28.48 -0.22
C ASN A 183 14.62 -29.72 0.70
N PHE A 184 14.24 -30.89 0.19
CA PHE A 184 14.30 -32.17 0.88
C PHE A 184 14.99 -33.21 -0.02
N PHE A 185 16.17 -33.63 0.39
CA PHE A 185 17.00 -34.57 -0.35
C PHE A 185 17.86 -35.43 0.57
N SER A 186 18.30 -36.57 0.07
CA SER A 186 19.21 -37.46 0.79
C SER A 186 20.27 -38.09 -0.11
N PHE A 187 21.39 -38.42 0.50
CA PHE A 187 22.50 -39.14 -0.12
C PHE A 187 22.63 -40.51 0.55
N GLU A 188 22.74 -41.56 -0.25
CA GLU A 188 23.18 -42.87 0.23
C GLU A 188 24.63 -43.10 -0.19
N PHE A 189 25.41 -43.71 0.68
CA PHE A 189 26.83 -43.92 0.45
C PHE A 189 27.29 -45.29 0.93
N SER A 190 28.46 -45.73 0.45
CA SER A 190 29.07 -46.98 0.85
C SER A 190 30.59 -46.86 0.84
N SER A 191 31.24 -47.70 1.63
CA SER A 191 32.69 -47.89 1.57
C SER A 191 32.97 -49.23 0.91
N LEU A 192 33.84 -49.24 -0.09
CA LEU A 192 34.19 -50.43 -0.87
C LEU A 192 35.20 -51.32 -0.13
N ASP A 193 34.88 -51.65 1.13
CA ASP A 193 35.49 -52.75 1.89
C ASP A 193 34.45 -53.86 2.07
N PHE A 194 34.68 -54.98 1.40
CA PHE A 194 33.78 -56.14 1.41
C PHE A 194 34.13 -57.16 2.49
N SER A 195 35.24 -56.97 3.23
CA SER A 195 35.72 -57.92 4.23
C SER A 195 34.71 -58.07 5.38
N ASN A 196 34.25 -56.94 5.93
CA ASN A 196 33.17 -56.92 6.92
C ASN A 196 32.42 -55.57 6.89
N PRO A 197 31.46 -55.40 5.96
CA PRO A 197 30.82 -54.10 5.73
C PRO A 197 30.07 -53.54 6.94
N ILE A 198 29.65 -54.39 7.88
CA ILE A 198 28.88 -53.99 9.08
C ILE A 198 29.76 -53.22 10.09
N LYS A 199 31.09 -53.38 10.02
CA LYS A 199 32.04 -52.64 10.88
C LYS A 199 32.47 -51.29 10.31
N ASN A 200 32.11 -50.99 9.06
CA ASN A 200 32.46 -49.73 8.44
C ASN A 200 31.75 -48.58 9.16
N SER A 201 32.50 -47.55 9.48
CA SER A 201 32.01 -46.30 10.03
C SER A 201 32.10 -45.21 8.97
N PHE A 202 31.20 -44.24 9.04
CA PHE A 202 31.10 -43.14 8.09
C PHE A 202 31.06 -41.82 8.83
N ALA A 203 31.53 -40.78 8.15
CA ALA A 203 31.35 -39.41 8.59
C ALA A 203 30.99 -38.56 7.39
N TYR A 204 29.97 -37.73 7.54
CA TYR A 204 29.51 -36.83 6.48
C TYR A 204 29.29 -35.42 7.00
N LYS A 205 29.28 -34.45 6.09
CA LYS A 205 29.05 -33.04 6.38
C LYS A 205 28.54 -32.31 5.13
N LEU A 206 27.46 -31.55 5.25
CA LEU A 206 27.07 -30.55 4.27
C LEU A 206 27.68 -29.20 4.65
N GLU A 207 28.72 -28.80 3.92
CA GLU A 207 29.39 -27.52 4.10
C GLU A 207 28.40 -26.35 3.89
N ASN A 208 28.49 -25.33 4.74
CA ASN A 208 27.54 -24.21 4.85
C ASN A 208 26.15 -24.57 5.43
N PHE A 209 25.94 -25.80 5.91
CA PHE A 209 24.73 -26.20 6.64
C PHE A 209 25.04 -26.84 8.00
N ASP A 210 25.91 -27.86 8.01
CA ASP A 210 26.35 -28.54 9.22
C ASP A 210 27.52 -27.81 9.89
N LYS A 211 27.49 -27.73 11.23
CA LYS A 211 28.60 -27.14 12.01
C LYS A 211 29.82 -28.07 12.01
N ASP A 212 29.62 -29.32 12.39
CA ASP A 212 30.66 -30.35 12.56
C ASP A 212 30.36 -31.61 11.75
N TRP A 213 31.31 -32.55 11.70
CA TRP A 213 31.12 -33.86 11.07
C TRP A 213 30.09 -34.69 11.84
N ILE A 214 29.15 -35.29 11.11
CA ILE A 214 28.17 -36.22 11.66
C ILE A 214 28.68 -37.64 11.42
N PHE A 215 28.77 -38.45 12.48
CA PHE A 215 29.26 -39.82 12.44
C PHE A 215 28.09 -40.81 12.42
N CYS A 216 28.17 -41.84 11.57
CA CYS A 216 27.21 -42.94 11.52
C CYS A 216 27.89 -44.29 11.26
N ASP A 217 27.18 -45.36 11.56
CA ASP A 217 27.62 -46.74 11.36
C ASP A 217 27.10 -47.32 10.03
N ALA A 218 27.42 -48.59 9.77
CA ALA A 218 26.97 -49.30 8.58
C ALA A 218 25.45 -49.56 8.51
N ASN A 219 24.70 -49.33 9.59
CA ASN A 219 23.24 -49.49 9.60
C ASN A 219 22.54 -48.24 9.04
N ARG A 220 23.15 -47.07 9.16
CA ARG A 220 22.61 -45.79 8.68
C ARG A 220 23.51 -45.14 7.64
N ARG A 221 23.60 -45.76 6.47
CA ARG A 221 24.43 -45.29 5.35
C ARG A 221 23.78 -44.22 4.48
N PHE A 222 23.06 -43.30 5.10
CA PHE A 222 22.41 -42.21 4.40
C PHE A 222 22.44 -40.92 5.21
N ALA A 223 22.54 -39.79 4.51
CA ALA A 223 22.45 -38.44 5.05
C ALA A 223 21.21 -37.77 4.46
N GLU A 224 20.35 -37.21 5.32
CA GLU A 224 19.08 -36.62 4.94
C GLU A 224 19.04 -35.16 5.37
N TYR A 225 18.69 -34.28 4.45
CA TYR A 225 18.62 -32.84 4.67
C TYR A 225 17.23 -32.32 4.34
N THR A 226 16.69 -31.51 5.23
CA THR A 226 15.34 -30.96 5.11
C THR A 226 15.37 -29.44 5.29
N LYS A 227 14.51 -28.73 4.55
CA LYS A 227 14.37 -27.27 4.63
C LYS A 227 15.69 -26.51 4.41
N VAL A 228 16.55 -27.01 3.54
CA VAL A 228 17.80 -26.34 3.19
C VAL A 228 17.48 -25.07 2.40
N SER A 229 18.08 -23.94 2.80
CA SER A 229 17.84 -22.65 2.15
C SER A 229 18.51 -22.58 0.77
N PRO A 230 18.04 -21.75 -0.17
CA PRO A 230 18.74 -21.51 -1.43
C PRO A 230 20.20 -21.08 -1.21
N GLY A 231 21.11 -21.66 -1.98
CA GLY A 231 22.55 -21.47 -1.78
C GLY A 231 23.41 -22.53 -2.47
N ILE A 232 24.72 -22.43 -2.27
CA ILE A 232 25.72 -23.37 -2.77
C ILE A 232 26.29 -24.13 -1.58
N TYR A 233 26.20 -25.46 -1.63
CA TYR A 233 26.63 -26.38 -0.59
C TYR A 233 27.57 -27.42 -1.17
N VAL A 234 28.44 -27.98 -0.33
CA VAL A 234 29.29 -29.11 -0.71
C VAL A 234 29.07 -30.22 0.30
N PHE A 235 28.51 -31.34 -0.16
CA PHE A 235 28.35 -32.54 0.63
C PHE A 235 29.68 -33.31 0.62
N HIS A 236 30.25 -33.54 1.79
CA HIS A 236 31.46 -34.34 1.99
C HIS A 236 31.10 -35.63 2.70
N VAL A 237 31.67 -36.75 2.26
CA VAL A 237 31.55 -38.04 2.93
C VAL A 237 32.88 -38.78 2.94
N LYS A 238 33.17 -39.43 4.06
CA LYS A 238 34.31 -40.32 4.24
C LYS A 238 33.87 -41.55 5.04
N GLY A 239 34.67 -42.61 4.96
CA GLY A 239 34.35 -43.89 5.59
C GLY A 239 35.60 -44.68 5.94
N THR A 240 35.42 -45.70 6.75
CA THR A 240 36.47 -46.63 7.18
C THR A 240 36.34 -47.98 6.49
N ASN A 241 37.43 -48.75 6.53
CA ASN A 241 37.32 -50.22 6.45
C ASN A 241 36.82 -50.80 7.78
N SER A 242 36.69 -52.12 7.79
CA SER A 242 36.30 -52.95 8.93
C SER A 242 37.22 -52.84 10.15
N ASP A 243 38.49 -52.46 9.94
CA ASP A 243 39.50 -52.25 10.99
C ASP A 243 39.59 -50.78 11.47
N GLY A 244 38.69 -49.90 11.00
CA GLY A 244 38.62 -48.51 11.45
C GLY A 244 39.59 -47.54 10.77
N LEU A 245 40.25 -47.96 9.68
CA LEU A 245 41.15 -47.11 8.91
C LEU A 245 40.35 -46.14 8.02
N TRP A 246 40.43 -44.84 8.33
CA TRP A 246 39.68 -43.79 7.63
C TRP A 246 40.27 -43.42 6.27
N ASN A 247 39.42 -43.39 5.24
CA ASN A 247 39.73 -42.70 4.00
C ASN A 247 39.59 -41.18 4.18
N LYS A 248 40.72 -40.49 4.37
CA LYS A 248 40.75 -39.04 4.57
C LYS A 248 40.43 -38.23 3.31
N LYS A 249 40.61 -38.81 2.11
CA LYS A 249 40.32 -38.13 0.84
C LYS A 249 38.81 -37.96 0.65
N GLY A 250 38.04 -38.99 1.04
CA GLY A 250 36.58 -38.99 0.95
C GLY A 250 36.06 -38.78 -0.48
N MET A 251 34.80 -38.35 -0.55
CA MET A 251 34.10 -37.93 -1.76
C MET A 251 33.32 -36.65 -1.47
N SER A 252 33.27 -35.75 -2.45
CA SER A 252 32.56 -34.49 -2.38
C SER A 252 31.59 -34.30 -3.54
N VAL A 253 30.43 -33.72 -3.29
CA VAL A 253 29.40 -33.40 -4.30
C VAL A 253 28.89 -31.98 -4.06
N VAL A 254 28.81 -31.18 -5.12
CA VAL A 254 28.30 -29.81 -5.04
C VAL A 254 26.77 -29.83 -5.20
N VAL A 255 26.06 -29.16 -4.31
CA VAL A 255 24.60 -29.02 -4.35
C VAL A 255 24.25 -27.54 -4.47
N ILE A 256 23.55 -27.17 -5.54
CA ILE A 256 23.15 -25.79 -5.83
C ILE A 256 21.63 -25.72 -5.76
N ILE A 257 21.11 -24.99 -4.79
CA ILE A 257 19.68 -24.74 -4.61
C ILE A 257 19.37 -23.33 -5.12
N SER A 258 18.63 -23.23 -6.22
CA SER A 258 18.28 -21.97 -6.85
C SER A 258 17.28 -21.17 -5.98
N PRO A 259 17.37 -19.83 -5.91
CA PRO A 259 16.40 -19.01 -5.18
C PRO A 259 15.05 -18.97 -5.91
N PRO A 260 13.93 -18.72 -5.19
CA PRO A 260 12.62 -18.58 -5.83
C PRO A 260 12.59 -17.40 -6.80
N TRP A 261 11.75 -17.51 -7.83
CA TRP A 261 11.65 -16.50 -8.89
C TRP A 261 11.31 -15.10 -8.36
N TRP A 262 10.48 -14.99 -7.30
CA TRP A 262 10.16 -13.70 -6.66
C TRP A 262 11.31 -13.11 -5.82
N ALA A 263 12.32 -13.90 -5.47
CA ALA A 263 13.51 -13.42 -4.79
C ALA A 263 14.60 -12.95 -5.77
N THR A 264 14.42 -13.15 -7.09
CA THR A 264 15.37 -12.69 -8.10
C THR A 264 15.39 -11.17 -8.23
N TRP A 265 16.54 -10.60 -8.58
CA TRP A 265 16.70 -9.17 -8.82
C TRP A 265 15.77 -8.66 -9.93
N SER A 266 15.63 -9.42 -11.01
CA SER A 266 14.75 -9.08 -12.14
C SER A 266 13.30 -8.90 -11.69
N PHE A 267 12.78 -9.80 -10.83
CA PHE A 267 11.43 -9.67 -10.30
C PHE A 267 11.30 -8.47 -9.35
N ARG A 268 12.23 -8.29 -8.41
CA ARG A 268 12.21 -7.17 -7.45
C ARG A 268 12.20 -5.81 -8.14
N ILE A 269 12.99 -5.67 -9.21
CA ILE A 269 13.04 -4.44 -10.02
C ILE A 269 11.71 -4.24 -10.76
N SER A 270 11.19 -5.27 -11.42
CA SER A 270 9.92 -5.20 -12.15
C SER A 270 8.74 -4.85 -11.24
N PHE A 271 8.66 -5.48 -10.07
CA PHE A 271 7.62 -5.21 -9.07
C PHE A 271 7.70 -3.77 -8.52
N SER A 272 8.92 -3.27 -8.29
CA SER A 272 9.13 -1.88 -7.85
C SER A 272 8.69 -0.87 -8.92
N LEU A 273 9.01 -1.13 -10.19
CA LEU A 273 8.56 -0.30 -11.32
C LEU A 273 7.03 -0.33 -11.47
N PHE A 274 6.41 -1.49 -11.28
CA PHE A 274 4.96 -1.64 -11.31
C PHE A 274 4.28 -0.82 -10.19
N LEU A 275 4.83 -0.83 -8.98
CA LEU A 275 4.37 0.01 -7.87
C LEU A 275 4.50 1.51 -8.17
N ILE A 276 5.63 1.94 -8.74
CA ILE A 276 5.85 3.32 -9.17
C ILE A 276 4.84 3.71 -10.25
N PHE A 277 4.56 2.81 -11.21
CA PHE A 277 3.57 3.04 -12.26
C PHE A 277 2.16 3.19 -11.70
N ILE A 278 1.74 2.33 -10.76
CA ILE A 278 0.45 2.45 -10.08
C ILE A 278 0.36 3.79 -9.35
N LEU A 279 1.39 4.17 -8.59
CA LEU A 279 1.42 5.44 -7.88
C LEU A 279 1.29 6.63 -8.84
N TRP A 280 2.08 6.62 -9.92
CA TRP A 280 2.01 7.62 -10.97
C TRP A 280 0.63 7.67 -11.63
N TYR A 281 0.01 6.52 -11.90
CA TYR A 281 -1.32 6.42 -12.51
C TYR A 281 -2.40 7.01 -11.59
N VAL A 282 -2.37 6.68 -10.29
CA VAL A 282 -3.28 7.26 -9.28
C VAL A 282 -3.11 8.78 -9.18
N ILE A 283 -1.87 9.26 -9.12
CA ILE A 283 -1.55 10.70 -9.12
C ILE A 283 -2.09 11.37 -10.39
N ARG A 284 -1.89 10.74 -11.56
CA ARG A 284 -2.40 11.25 -12.85
C ARG A 284 -3.92 11.35 -12.87
N LEU A 285 -4.63 10.33 -12.37
CA LEU A 285 -6.09 10.36 -12.26
C LEU A 285 -6.57 11.49 -11.33
N ARG A 286 -5.93 11.66 -10.16
CA ARG A 286 -6.21 12.77 -9.23
C ARG A 286 -6.02 14.13 -9.90
N PHE A 287 -4.91 14.33 -10.62
CA PHE A 287 -4.66 15.58 -11.34
C PHE A 287 -5.72 15.86 -12.42
N MET A 288 -6.17 14.84 -13.16
CA MET A 288 -7.24 15.01 -14.15
C MET A 288 -8.58 15.42 -13.52
N GLN A 289 -8.93 14.86 -12.35
CA GLN A 289 -10.14 15.25 -11.61
C GLN A 289 -10.06 16.70 -11.13
N ILE A 290 -8.91 17.11 -10.59
CA ILE A 290 -8.68 18.48 -10.11
C ILE A 290 -8.82 19.49 -11.25
N ARG A 291 -8.22 19.20 -12.42
CA ARG A 291 -8.31 20.09 -13.60
C ARG A 291 -9.75 20.27 -14.08
N LYS A 292 -10.54 19.20 -14.17
CA LYS A 292 -11.96 19.28 -14.55
C LYS A 292 -12.76 20.15 -13.58
N LYS A 293 -12.51 20.01 -12.27
CA LYS A 293 -13.18 20.84 -11.26
C LYS A 293 -12.86 22.33 -11.43
N HIS A 294 -11.58 22.67 -11.64
CA HIS A 294 -11.17 24.07 -11.86
C HIS A 294 -11.76 24.68 -13.14
N GLU A 295 -11.92 23.90 -14.22
CA GLU A 295 -12.56 24.41 -15.45
C GLU A 295 -14.04 24.73 -15.25
N ILE A 296 -14.75 23.91 -14.47
CA ILE A 296 -16.15 24.14 -14.14
C ILE A 296 -16.29 25.40 -13.27
N GLU A 297 -15.48 25.54 -12.22
CA GLU A 297 -15.50 26.71 -11.33
C GLU A 297 -15.24 28.02 -12.09
N LYS A 298 -14.29 28.03 -13.04
CA LYS A 298 -14.02 29.20 -13.89
C LYS A 298 -15.22 29.61 -14.74
N LYS A 299 -15.93 28.64 -15.34
CA LYS A 299 -17.12 28.92 -16.17
C LYS A 299 -18.27 29.48 -15.34
N VAL A 300 -18.47 28.99 -14.13
CA VAL A 300 -19.51 29.51 -13.22
C VAL A 300 -19.25 30.97 -12.86
N LEU A 301 -18.00 31.30 -12.51
CA LEU A 301 -17.61 32.66 -12.15
C LEU A 301 -17.82 33.66 -13.31
N GLU A 302 -17.55 33.24 -14.54
CA GLU A 302 -17.72 34.08 -15.73
C GLU A 302 -19.21 34.42 -15.98
N ILE A 303 -20.11 33.45 -15.77
CA ILE A 303 -21.55 33.65 -15.90
C ILE A 303 -22.06 34.61 -14.82
N GLU A 304 -21.65 34.45 -13.56
CA GLU A 304 -22.06 35.34 -12.46
C GLU A 304 -21.67 36.79 -12.74
N LYS A 305 -20.46 37.03 -13.25
CA LYS A 305 -20.00 38.37 -13.62
C LYS A 305 -20.86 39.01 -14.71
N GLN A 306 -21.22 38.24 -15.75
CA GLN A 306 -22.08 38.75 -16.83
C GLN A 306 -23.47 39.14 -16.33
N LEU A 307 -24.01 38.37 -15.37
CA LEU A 307 -25.32 38.61 -14.78
C LEU A 307 -25.33 39.92 -13.98
N PHE A 308 -24.30 40.15 -13.18
CA PHE A 308 -24.12 41.38 -12.40
C PHE A 308 -24.02 42.64 -13.27
N ASP A 309 -23.23 42.59 -14.35
CA ASP A 309 -23.06 43.74 -15.26
C ASP A 309 -24.38 44.13 -15.95
N LEU A 310 -25.24 43.15 -16.28
CA LEU A 310 -26.56 43.39 -16.85
C LEU A 310 -27.51 44.04 -15.85
N GLU A 311 -27.53 43.58 -14.61
CA GLU A 311 -28.37 44.13 -13.55
C GLU A 311 -28.03 45.59 -13.25
N GLN A 312 -26.72 45.90 -13.14
CA GLN A 312 -26.25 47.28 -12.93
C GLN A 312 -26.62 48.21 -14.10
N LYS A 313 -26.58 47.69 -15.34
CA LYS A 313 -26.96 48.44 -16.54
C LYS A 313 -28.47 48.73 -16.57
N SER A 314 -29.30 47.80 -16.14
CA SER A 314 -30.76 47.97 -16.03
C SER A 314 -31.13 49.10 -15.05
N LEU A 315 -30.57 49.07 -13.83
CA LEU A 315 -30.84 50.07 -12.79
C LEU A 315 -30.50 51.51 -13.21
N ARG A 316 -29.38 51.70 -13.92
CA ARG A 316 -28.98 53.03 -14.42
C ARG A 316 -29.94 53.59 -15.47
N LEU A 317 -30.57 52.74 -16.26
CA LEU A 317 -31.54 53.17 -17.28
C LEU A 317 -32.90 53.54 -16.67
N GLN A 318 -33.23 53.03 -15.48
CA GLN A 318 -34.52 53.28 -14.82
C GLN A 318 -34.58 54.64 -14.10
N MET A 319 -33.44 55.20 -13.64
CA MET A 319 -33.39 56.52 -13.03
C MET A 319 -33.03 57.59 -14.06
N ASN A 320 -33.98 58.43 -14.52
CA ASN A 320 -33.71 59.58 -15.38
C ASN A 320 -32.99 60.69 -14.57
N PRO A 321 -31.65 60.86 -14.66
CA PRO A 321 -30.92 61.77 -13.78
C PRO A 321 -31.30 63.24 -14.01
N HIS A 322 -31.75 63.55 -15.23
CA HIS A 322 -32.20 64.89 -15.60
C HIS A 322 -33.53 65.27 -14.93
N PHE A 323 -34.45 64.30 -14.76
CA PHE A 323 -35.71 64.53 -14.04
C PHE A 323 -35.48 64.84 -12.56
N ILE A 324 -34.61 64.08 -11.90
CA ILE A 324 -34.25 64.31 -10.48
C ILE A 324 -33.66 65.72 -10.31
N PHE A 325 -32.71 66.09 -11.18
CA PHE A 325 -32.07 67.40 -11.14
C PHE A 325 -33.08 68.55 -11.35
N ASN A 326 -33.98 68.42 -12.32
CA ASN A 326 -35.02 69.41 -12.60
C ASN A 326 -36.03 69.56 -11.46
N SER A 327 -36.38 68.45 -10.81
CA SER A 327 -37.29 68.44 -9.66
C SER A 327 -36.67 69.17 -8.48
N LEU A 328 -35.39 68.92 -8.19
CA LEU A 328 -34.65 69.61 -7.13
C LEU A 328 -34.53 71.12 -7.40
N ASN A 329 -34.24 71.53 -8.64
CA ASN A 329 -34.20 72.95 -9.01
C ASN A 329 -35.58 73.63 -8.88
N SER A 330 -36.66 72.90 -9.17
CA SER A 330 -38.03 73.43 -9.03
C SER A 330 -38.37 73.65 -7.56
N ILE A 331 -38.03 72.69 -6.68
CA ILE A 331 -38.15 72.84 -5.22
C ILE A 331 -37.35 74.06 -4.73
N GLN A 332 -36.10 74.19 -5.18
CA GLN A 332 -35.26 75.35 -4.84
C GLN A 332 -35.91 76.66 -5.29
N SER A 333 -36.46 76.71 -6.51
CA SER A 333 -37.17 77.89 -7.03
C SER A 333 -38.40 78.26 -6.19
N PHE A 334 -39.22 77.28 -5.77
CA PHE A 334 -40.37 77.55 -4.91
C PHE A 334 -39.96 78.08 -3.53
N ILE A 335 -38.88 77.54 -2.96
CA ILE A 335 -38.31 78.02 -1.69
C ILE A 335 -37.81 79.47 -1.84
N VAL A 336 -37.08 79.78 -2.92
CA VAL A 336 -36.57 81.14 -3.19
C VAL A 336 -37.70 82.15 -3.41
N ASN A 337 -38.79 81.74 -4.06
CA ASN A 337 -39.96 82.59 -4.30
C ASN A 337 -40.92 82.68 -3.09
N ASN A 338 -40.53 82.12 -1.93
CA ASN A 338 -41.29 82.12 -0.68
C ASN A 338 -42.67 81.43 -0.76
N ASP A 339 -42.82 80.45 -1.68
CA ASP A 339 -44.03 79.64 -1.89
C ASP A 339 -43.87 78.28 -1.19
N SER A 340 -43.85 78.31 0.15
CA SER A 340 -43.52 77.16 0.99
C SER A 340 -44.51 76.00 0.82
N ASP A 341 -45.79 76.32 0.65
CA ASP A 341 -46.86 75.33 0.49
C ASP A 341 -46.70 74.53 -0.80
N LYS A 342 -46.39 75.19 -1.93
CA LYS A 342 -46.09 74.49 -3.18
C LYS A 342 -44.80 73.69 -3.09
N ALA A 343 -43.78 74.20 -2.41
CA ALA A 343 -42.52 73.47 -2.22
C ALA A 343 -42.73 72.16 -1.43
N ILE A 344 -43.48 72.21 -0.34
CA ILE A 344 -43.82 71.03 0.48
C ILE A 344 -44.66 70.04 -0.31
N HIS A 345 -45.69 70.53 -1.01
CA HIS A 345 -46.55 69.68 -1.82
C HIS A 345 -45.77 68.99 -2.95
N TYR A 346 -44.92 69.73 -3.66
CA TYR A 346 -44.05 69.20 -4.71
C TYR A 346 -43.06 68.16 -4.17
N LEU A 347 -42.43 68.43 -3.02
CA LEU A 347 -41.50 67.50 -2.38
C LEU A 347 -42.19 66.20 -1.97
N ALA A 348 -43.40 66.29 -1.39
CA ALA A 348 -44.17 65.11 -1.00
C ALA A 348 -44.51 64.23 -2.22
N LYS A 349 -45.00 64.84 -3.30
CA LYS A 349 -45.30 64.12 -4.55
C LYS A 349 -44.04 63.54 -5.19
N PHE A 350 -42.93 64.27 -5.18
CA PHE A 350 -41.64 63.80 -5.69
C PHE A 350 -41.14 62.59 -4.89
N ALA A 351 -41.21 62.62 -3.56
CA ALA A 351 -40.83 61.49 -2.72
C ALA A 351 -41.72 60.26 -2.96
N GLN A 352 -43.04 60.46 -3.11
CA GLN A 352 -43.98 59.39 -3.45
C GLN A 352 -43.67 58.75 -4.80
N LEU A 353 -43.42 59.58 -5.82
CA LEU A 353 -43.03 59.10 -7.16
C LEU A 353 -41.71 58.33 -7.11
N MET A 354 -40.67 58.87 -6.46
CA MET A 354 -39.37 58.20 -6.34
C MET A 354 -39.46 56.87 -5.61
N ARG A 355 -40.27 56.78 -4.54
CA ARG A 355 -40.51 55.53 -3.83
C ARG A 355 -41.15 54.50 -4.73
N LEU A 356 -42.18 54.90 -5.48
CA LEU A 356 -42.91 54.03 -6.39
C LEU A 356 -42.02 53.55 -7.55
N ILE A 357 -41.20 54.44 -8.12
CA ILE A 357 -40.20 54.09 -9.14
C ILE A 357 -39.21 53.05 -8.60
N LEU A 358 -38.68 53.25 -7.39
CA LEU A 358 -37.71 52.33 -6.79
C LEU A 358 -38.35 50.99 -6.39
N SER A 359 -39.55 50.97 -5.82
CA SER A 359 -40.24 49.71 -5.50
C SER A 359 -40.59 48.92 -6.75
N ASN A 360 -41.02 49.61 -7.81
CA ASN A 360 -41.43 49.00 -9.06
C ASN A 360 -40.22 48.58 -9.93
N SER A 361 -39.02 49.08 -9.62
CA SER A 361 -37.80 48.82 -10.40
C SER A 361 -37.27 47.38 -10.28
N SER A 362 -37.57 46.70 -9.18
CA SER A 362 -37.14 45.32 -8.92
C SER A 362 -38.05 44.27 -9.53
N GLU A 363 -39.26 44.65 -9.93
CA GLU A 363 -40.27 43.72 -10.45
C GLU A 363 -40.38 43.81 -11.98
N PRO A 364 -40.49 42.67 -12.69
CA PRO A 364 -40.59 42.66 -14.15
C PRO A 364 -41.93 43.20 -14.68
N PHE A 365 -43.00 43.09 -13.89
CA PHE A 365 -44.33 43.60 -14.17
C PHE A 365 -44.89 44.26 -12.90
N VAL A 366 -45.61 45.36 -13.06
CA VAL A 366 -46.29 46.05 -11.96
C VAL A 366 -47.77 46.27 -12.28
N PRO A 367 -48.67 46.23 -11.29
CA PRO A 367 -50.09 46.50 -11.51
C PRO A 367 -50.31 47.84 -12.21
N ILE A 368 -51.25 47.88 -13.16
CA ILE A 368 -51.61 49.12 -13.88
C ILE A 368 -51.94 50.24 -12.88
N LYS A 369 -52.60 49.93 -11.76
CA LYS A 369 -52.89 50.87 -10.69
C LYS A 369 -51.67 51.64 -10.18
N ASP A 370 -50.53 50.97 -10.06
CA ASP A 370 -49.30 51.61 -9.60
C ASP A 370 -48.64 52.44 -10.69
N GLU A 371 -48.71 52.01 -11.97
CA GLU A 371 -48.30 52.86 -13.09
C GLU A 371 -49.21 54.11 -13.21
N LEU A 372 -50.52 53.97 -13.02
CA LEU A 372 -51.47 55.09 -13.02
C LEU A 372 -51.17 56.10 -11.91
N LYS A 373 -50.86 55.62 -10.69
CA LYS A 373 -50.40 56.48 -9.58
C LYS A 373 -49.11 57.19 -9.93
N ALA A 374 -48.13 56.48 -10.50
CA ALA A 374 -46.85 57.05 -10.90
C ALA A 374 -47.05 58.16 -11.96
N LEU A 375 -47.84 57.90 -13.00
CA LEU A 375 -48.18 58.88 -14.02
C LEU A 375 -48.94 60.07 -13.44
N THR A 376 -49.86 59.84 -12.49
CA THR A 376 -50.59 60.92 -11.80
C THR A 376 -49.62 61.83 -11.04
N TYR A 377 -48.75 61.27 -10.21
CA TYR A 377 -47.76 62.06 -9.47
C TYR A 377 -46.80 62.79 -10.41
N TYR A 378 -46.36 62.15 -11.49
CA TYR A 378 -45.51 62.77 -12.49
C TYR A 378 -46.20 63.98 -13.16
N MET A 379 -47.46 63.82 -13.56
CA MET A 379 -48.26 64.89 -14.18
C MET A 379 -48.52 66.05 -13.22
N GLU A 380 -48.82 65.79 -11.96
CA GLU A 380 -49.00 66.82 -10.92
C GLU A 380 -47.72 67.65 -10.73
N ILE A 381 -46.58 66.96 -10.59
CA ILE A 381 -45.26 67.59 -10.42
C ILE A 381 -44.91 68.46 -11.62
N GLU A 382 -45.03 67.95 -12.84
CA GLU A 382 -44.72 68.75 -14.04
C GLU A 382 -45.73 69.90 -14.26
N ASN A 383 -47.01 69.72 -13.91
CA ASN A 383 -47.98 70.81 -14.02
C ASN A 383 -47.67 71.95 -13.04
N LEU A 384 -47.33 71.61 -11.79
CA LEU A 384 -46.88 72.58 -10.79
C LEU A 384 -45.61 73.30 -11.24
N ARG A 385 -44.64 72.56 -11.78
CA ARG A 385 -43.38 73.10 -12.30
C ARG A 385 -43.60 74.15 -13.38
N PHE A 386 -44.58 73.95 -14.26
CA PHE A 386 -44.90 74.88 -15.33
C PHE A 386 -46.04 75.85 -15.01
N GLY A 387 -46.43 75.99 -13.73
CA GLY A 387 -47.41 76.99 -13.29
C GLY A 387 -48.83 76.72 -13.79
N ASN A 388 -49.28 75.46 -13.78
CA ASN A 388 -50.61 75.03 -14.21
C ASN A 388 -50.92 75.35 -15.68
N LYS A 389 -49.90 75.21 -16.54
CA LYS A 389 -49.99 75.51 -17.98
C LYS A 389 -50.84 74.51 -18.76
N PHE A 390 -51.19 73.38 -18.17
CA PHE A 390 -52.01 72.37 -18.83
C PHE A 390 -53.01 71.69 -17.90
N GLU A 391 -54.05 71.15 -18.51
CA GLU A 391 -54.99 70.24 -17.88
C GLU A 391 -54.71 68.83 -18.37
N TYR A 392 -54.90 67.83 -17.50
CA TYR A 392 -54.70 66.45 -17.88
C TYR A 392 -55.85 65.57 -17.44
N SER A 393 -56.10 64.52 -18.22
CA SER A 393 -57.06 63.48 -17.86
C SER A 393 -56.45 62.11 -18.13
N ILE A 394 -56.45 61.24 -17.12
CA ILE A 394 -56.06 59.85 -17.25
C ILE A 394 -57.34 59.03 -17.16
N LYS A 395 -57.66 58.26 -18.20
CA LYS A 395 -58.86 57.43 -18.28
C LYS A 395 -58.46 55.98 -18.49
N ILE A 396 -59.11 55.09 -17.75
CA ILE A 396 -58.98 53.65 -17.92
C ILE A 396 -60.32 53.10 -18.37
N ASP A 397 -60.28 52.17 -19.33
CA ASP A 397 -61.46 51.41 -19.74
C ASP A 397 -62.01 50.63 -18.53
N PRO A 398 -63.32 50.73 -18.19
CA PRO A 398 -63.91 50.00 -17.07
C PRO A 398 -63.74 48.48 -17.12
N GLU A 399 -63.43 47.91 -18.29
CA GLU A 399 -63.18 46.48 -18.46
C GLU A 399 -61.79 46.03 -17.97
N ILE A 400 -60.87 46.96 -17.69
CA ILE A 400 -59.51 46.66 -17.23
C ILE A 400 -59.49 46.58 -15.70
N ASP A 401 -59.16 45.39 -15.17
CA ASP A 401 -58.87 45.23 -13.74
C ASP A 401 -57.45 45.70 -13.43
N ASP A 402 -57.33 46.92 -12.89
CA ASP A 402 -56.06 47.60 -12.69
C ASP A 402 -55.21 47.07 -11.53
N ASP A 403 -55.79 46.24 -10.65
CA ASP A 403 -55.10 45.57 -9.55
C ASP A 403 -54.41 44.27 -10.02
N PHE A 404 -54.98 43.55 -10.99
CA PHE A 404 -54.47 42.24 -11.44
C PHE A 404 -53.74 42.29 -12.79
N ILE A 405 -53.96 43.31 -13.61
CA ILE A 405 -53.26 43.43 -14.88
C ILE A 405 -51.92 44.12 -14.66
N GLY A 406 -50.85 43.38 -14.95
CA GLY A 406 -49.47 43.82 -14.85
C GLY A 406 -48.87 44.30 -16.16
N ILE A 407 -48.18 45.43 -16.14
CA ILE A 407 -47.40 45.94 -17.27
C ILE A 407 -45.94 46.19 -16.88
N PRO A 408 -45.00 46.12 -17.84
CA PRO A 408 -43.62 46.53 -17.58
C PRO A 408 -43.60 47.99 -17.12
N PRO A 409 -42.95 48.31 -15.98
CA PRO A 409 -42.98 49.65 -15.41
C PRO A 409 -42.33 50.67 -16.35
N MET A 410 -42.82 51.92 -16.30
CA MET A 410 -42.13 53.10 -16.84
C MET A 410 -41.94 53.09 -18.37
N VAL A 411 -42.78 52.35 -19.09
CA VAL A 411 -42.85 52.33 -20.56
C VAL A 411 -43.53 53.60 -21.09
N ILE A 412 -44.49 54.14 -20.33
CA ILE A 412 -45.39 55.21 -20.78
C ILE A 412 -44.81 56.60 -20.47
N GLN A 413 -44.20 56.76 -19.30
CA GLN A 413 -43.67 58.03 -18.80
C GLN A 413 -42.81 58.83 -19.81
N PRO A 414 -41.87 58.22 -20.59
CA PRO A 414 -41.05 58.98 -21.55
C PRO A 414 -41.87 59.67 -22.66
N TYR A 415 -43.02 59.10 -23.03
CA TYR A 415 -43.89 59.66 -24.05
C TYR A 415 -44.73 60.81 -23.49
N VAL A 416 -45.14 60.70 -22.23
CA VAL A 416 -45.77 61.78 -21.48
C VAL A 416 -44.80 62.96 -21.28
N GLU A 417 -43.53 62.68 -20.94
CA GLU A 417 -42.48 63.69 -20.84
C GLU A 417 -42.31 64.46 -22.17
N ASN A 418 -42.27 63.75 -23.30
CA ASN A 418 -42.20 64.37 -24.61
C ASN A 418 -43.44 65.22 -24.94
N ALA A 419 -44.64 64.74 -24.63
CA ALA A 419 -45.89 65.47 -24.86
C ALA A 419 -45.89 66.82 -24.11
N ILE A 420 -45.46 66.82 -22.85
CA ILE A 420 -45.32 68.06 -22.05
C ILE A 420 -44.24 68.96 -22.65
N LEU A 421 -43.00 68.45 -22.75
CA LEU A 421 -41.82 69.26 -23.07
C LEU A 421 -41.83 69.81 -24.50
N HIS A 422 -42.31 69.01 -25.45
CA HIS A 422 -42.21 69.32 -26.89
C HIS A 422 -43.54 69.70 -27.52
N GLY A 423 -44.67 69.29 -26.94
CA GLY A 423 -46.01 69.68 -27.40
C GLY A 423 -46.54 70.91 -26.68
N ILE A 424 -46.72 70.82 -25.36
CA ILE A 424 -47.51 71.79 -24.60
C ILE A 424 -46.75 73.05 -24.17
N ILE A 425 -45.49 72.94 -23.74
CA ILE A 425 -44.74 74.11 -23.25
C ILE A 425 -44.64 75.24 -24.28
N HIS A 426 -44.64 74.92 -25.57
CA HIS A 426 -44.52 75.91 -26.64
C HIS A 426 -45.86 76.46 -27.14
N LYS A 427 -47.00 75.93 -26.66
CA LYS A 427 -48.33 76.40 -27.03
C LYS A 427 -48.64 77.74 -26.37
N LYS A 428 -49.32 78.63 -27.12
CA LYS A 428 -49.92 79.85 -26.58
C LYS A 428 -51.29 79.50 -25.99
N GLY A 429 -51.45 79.68 -24.68
CA GLY A 429 -52.65 79.30 -23.92
C GLY A 429 -52.47 78.03 -23.10
N LYS A 430 -53.54 77.58 -22.44
CA LYS A 430 -53.54 76.31 -21.68
C LYS A 430 -53.58 75.12 -22.66
N GLY A 431 -52.75 74.12 -22.40
CA GLY A 431 -52.74 72.86 -23.13
C GLY A 431 -53.59 71.78 -22.46
N LYS A 432 -53.86 70.69 -23.18
CA LYS A 432 -54.55 69.51 -22.68
C LYS A 432 -53.77 68.24 -23.03
N ILE A 433 -53.57 67.38 -22.04
CA ILE A 433 -52.97 66.05 -22.23
C ILE A 433 -53.98 64.99 -21.81
N SER A 434 -54.31 64.07 -22.72
CA SER A 434 -55.18 62.93 -22.45
C SER A 434 -54.38 61.65 -22.50
N ILE A 435 -54.44 60.85 -21.43
CA ILE A 435 -53.88 59.51 -21.39
C ILE A 435 -55.06 58.54 -21.28
N SER A 436 -55.20 57.61 -22.21
CA SER A 436 -56.25 56.59 -22.17
C SER A 436 -55.69 55.19 -22.33
N PHE A 437 -56.20 54.28 -21.51
CA PHE A 437 -55.86 52.86 -21.55
C PHE A 437 -57.06 52.07 -22.07
N THR A 438 -56.86 51.28 -23.11
CA THR A 438 -57.88 50.42 -23.72
C THR A 438 -57.32 49.02 -23.94
N MET A 439 -58.19 48.03 -23.82
CA MET A 439 -57.82 46.63 -24.01
C MET A 439 -58.13 46.20 -25.45
N GLN A 440 -57.15 45.63 -26.16
CA GLN A 440 -57.38 45.07 -27.50
C GLN A 440 -56.60 43.77 -27.66
N ASP A 441 -57.33 42.68 -27.91
CA ASP A 441 -56.78 41.31 -28.00
C ASP A 441 -55.93 40.94 -26.77
N GLU A 442 -54.66 40.53 -26.98
CA GLU A 442 -53.69 40.19 -25.93
C GLU A 442 -52.73 41.36 -25.60
N SER A 443 -53.12 42.61 -25.83
CA SER A 443 -52.27 43.77 -25.55
C SER A 443 -53.03 44.95 -24.96
N LEU A 444 -52.38 45.63 -24.02
CA LEU A 444 -52.86 46.89 -23.49
C LEU A 444 -52.40 48.02 -24.42
N ILE A 445 -53.35 48.81 -24.92
CA ILE A 445 -53.04 49.98 -25.74
C ILE A 445 -53.16 51.23 -24.88
N CYS A 446 -52.05 51.95 -24.74
CA CYS A 446 -52.00 53.25 -24.10
C CYS A 446 -51.89 54.34 -25.16
N HIS A 447 -52.86 55.24 -25.20
CA HIS A 447 -52.80 56.46 -26.01
C HIS A 447 -52.38 57.64 -25.15
N VAL A 448 -51.33 58.35 -25.57
CA VAL A 448 -50.92 59.64 -25.00
C VAL A 448 -51.16 60.70 -26.07
N GLU A 449 -52.15 61.56 -25.85
CA GLU A 449 -52.56 62.62 -26.76
C GLU A 449 -52.30 63.99 -26.15
N ASP A 450 -51.64 64.87 -26.90
CA ASP A 450 -51.50 66.28 -26.56
C ASP A 450 -52.11 67.16 -27.65
N ASP A 451 -52.67 68.30 -27.25
CA ASP A 451 -53.22 69.32 -28.16
C ASP A 451 -52.22 70.46 -28.45
N GLY A 452 -50.92 70.14 -28.39
CA GLY A 452 -49.80 71.08 -28.47
C GLY A 452 -49.51 71.62 -29.87
N VAL A 453 -48.29 72.10 -30.06
CA VAL A 453 -47.86 72.68 -31.36
C VAL A 453 -47.57 71.63 -32.44
N GLY A 454 -47.59 70.34 -32.09
CA GLY A 454 -47.22 69.22 -32.97
C GLY A 454 -45.72 69.13 -33.28
N ARG A 455 -45.30 68.02 -33.90
CA ARG A 455 -43.87 67.69 -34.08
C ARG A 455 -43.13 68.62 -35.04
N GLU A 456 -43.73 68.97 -36.17
CA GLU A 456 -43.11 69.82 -37.20
C GLU A 456 -42.75 71.21 -36.65
N LYS A 457 -43.70 71.84 -35.95
CA LYS A 457 -43.51 73.16 -35.34
C LYS A 457 -42.54 73.13 -34.15
N SER A 458 -42.55 72.04 -33.37
CA SER A 458 -41.58 71.80 -32.29
C SER A 458 -40.15 71.64 -32.83
N ALA A 459 -39.99 70.99 -33.99
CA ALA A 459 -38.72 70.85 -34.68
C ALA A 459 -38.20 72.20 -35.24
N GLU A 460 -39.07 73.03 -35.81
CA GLU A 460 -38.74 74.41 -36.23
C GLU A 460 -38.28 75.28 -35.06
N LEU A 461 -38.99 75.24 -33.93
CA LEU A 461 -38.62 75.98 -32.72
C LEU A 461 -37.25 75.55 -32.17
N LYS A 462 -36.94 74.24 -32.22
CA LYS A 462 -35.62 73.71 -31.85
C LYS A 462 -34.53 74.17 -32.82
N ALA A 463 -34.80 74.18 -34.13
CA ALA A 463 -33.86 74.65 -35.13
C ALA A 463 -33.52 76.14 -34.96
N ASN A 464 -34.52 76.96 -34.61
CA ASN A 464 -34.35 78.39 -34.35
C ASN A 464 -33.65 78.70 -33.01
N SER A 465 -33.60 77.74 -32.07
CA SER A 465 -32.95 77.90 -30.76
C SER A 465 -31.43 77.68 -30.76
N GLY A 466 -30.82 77.32 -31.89
CA GLY A 466 -29.37 77.13 -32.03
C GLY A 466 -28.77 75.89 -31.35
N LEU A 467 -29.56 75.11 -30.60
CA LEU A 467 -29.11 73.90 -29.90
C LEU A 467 -29.35 72.64 -30.74
N LYS A 468 -28.32 72.15 -31.48
CA LYS A 468 -28.31 70.80 -32.05
C LYS A 468 -28.06 69.74 -30.96
N HIS A 469 -29.01 69.55 -30.05
CA HIS A 469 -28.94 68.47 -29.07
C HIS A 469 -29.75 67.27 -29.59
N LYS A 470 -29.07 66.17 -29.99
CA LYS A 470 -29.73 64.86 -30.14
C LYS A 470 -30.29 64.49 -28.76
N SER A 471 -31.59 64.21 -28.65
CA SER A 471 -32.21 63.91 -27.35
C SER A 471 -31.60 62.61 -26.79
N LYS A 472 -30.67 62.73 -25.84
CA LYS A 472 -30.11 61.58 -25.09
C LYS A 472 -31.24 60.76 -24.46
N GLY A 473 -32.34 61.43 -24.06
CA GLY A 473 -33.54 60.78 -23.52
C GLY A 473 -34.19 59.77 -24.47
N MET A 474 -34.24 60.03 -25.78
CA MET A 474 -34.82 59.09 -26.76
C MET A 474 -33.88 57.94 -27.13
N ILE A 475 -32.57 58.14 -27.06
CA ILE A 475 -31.59 57.06 -27.20
C ILE A 475 -31.73 56.10 -26.00
N ILE A 476 -31.77 56.67 -24.79
CA ILE A 476 -31.99 55.92 -23.55
C ILE A 476 -33.35 55.18 -23.57
N THR A 477 -34.41 55.84 -24.07
CA THR A 477 -35.74 55.21 -24.18
C THR A 477 -35.75 54.08 -25.19
N LYS A 478 -35.02 54.20 -26.31
CA LYS A 478 -34.90 53.12 -27.30
C LYS A 478 -34.09 51.94 -26.76
N GLU A 479 -32.95 52.20 -26.12
CA GLU A 479 -32.14 51.16 -25.45
C GLU A 479 -32.94 50.47 -24.33
N ARG A 480 -33.78 51.22 -23.61
CA ARG A 480 -34.69 50.70 -22.59
C ARG A 480 -35.74 49.77 -23.20
N LEU A 481 -36.40 50.17 -24.28
CA LEU A 481 -37.37 49.32 -24.98
C LEU A 481 -36.72 48.05 -25.54
N GLU A 482 -35.48 48.12 -26.03
CA GLU A 482 -34.73 46.94 -26.48
C GLU A 482 -34.41 45.95 -25.35
N ILE A 483 -34.14 46.44 -24.13
CA ILE A 483 -33.92 45.60 -22.95
C ILE A 483 -35.24 44.99 -22.46
N LEU A 484 -36.30 45.78 -22.35
CA LEU A 484 -37.62 45.28 -21.95
C LEU A 484 -38.17 44.24 -22.95
N ASN A 485 -38.00 44.47 -24.26
CA ASN A 485 -38.38 43.49 -25.30
C ASN A 485 -37.54 42.20 -25.28
N LYS A 486 -36.36 42.18 -24.64
CA LYS A 486 -35.60 40.94 -24.39
C LYS A 486 -36.11 40.17 -23.17
N GLN A 487 -36.71 40.87 -22.22
CA GLN A 487 -37.22 40.30 -20.96
C GLN A 487 -38.67 39.83 -21.08
N VAL A 488 -39.47 40.49 -21.91
CA VAL A 488 -40.90 40.18 -22.11
C VAL A 488 -41.10 39.39 -23.40
N LYS A 489 -41.85 38.27 -23.34
CA LYS A 489 -42.29 37.51 -24.52
C LYS A 489 -43.45 38.25 -25.23
N GLY A 490 -43.15 39.37 -25.86
CA GLY A 490 -44.10 40.23 -26.56
C GLY A 490 -43.42 41.55 -26.93
N ARG A 491 -43.58 42.04 -28.16
CA ARG A 491 -42.91 43.28 -28.59
C ARG A 491 -43.74 44.48 -28.18
N ILE A 492 -43.21 45.30 -27.26
CA ILE A 492 -43.66 46.67 -27.07
C ILE A 492 -43.39 47.43 -28.37
N SER A 493 -44.44 47.95 -28.99
CA SER A 493 -44.35 48.77 -30.20
C SER A 493 -44.98 50.14 -29.96
N VAL A 494 -44.34 51.17 -30.50
CA VAL A 494 -44.82 52.55 -30.34
C VAL A 494 -45.01 53.19 -31.70
N ASN A 495 -46.21 53.70 -31.92
CA ASN A 495 -46.61 54.42 -33.12
C ASN A 495 -46.90 55.88 -32.76
N VAL A 496 -46.35 56.83 -33.51
CA VAL A 496 -46.48 58.27 -33.23
C VAL A 496 -47.15 58.95 -34.41
N MET A 497 -48.34 59.50 -34.17
CA MET A 497 -49.21 60.14 -35.16
C MET A 497 -49.33 61.65 -34.88
N ASP A 498 -49.33 62.48 -35.92
CA ASP A 498 -49.57 63.92 -35.79
C ASP A 498 -51.05 64.24 -36.00
N LEU A 499 -51.64 65.01 -35.08
CA LEU A 499 -53.02 65.47 -35.17
C LEU A 499 -53.06 66.76 -36.00
N LYS A 500 -53.91 66.82 -37.02
CA LYS A 500 -54.07 67.99 -37.91
C LYS A 500 -55.47 68.59 -37.80
N ASN A 501 -55.59 69.91 -37.89
CA ASN A 501 -56.89 70.59 -37.97
C ASN A 501 -57.53 70.39 -39.36
N LYS A 502 -58.77 70.89 -39.54
CA LYS A 502 -59.50 70.81 -40.83
C LYS A 502 -58.78 71.50 -42.00
N ASP A 503 -57.81 72.37 -41.72
CA ASP A 503 -57.00 73.10 -42.71
C ASP A 503 -55.60 72.47 -42.91
N GLY A 504 -55.32 71.30 -42.31
CA GLY A 504 -54.08 70.55 -42.47
C GLY A 504 -52.90 70.99 -41.58
N PHE A 505 -53.09 71.96 -40.68
CA PHE A 505 -52.05 72.40 -39.73
C PHE A 505 -51.92 71.45 -38.53
N PRO A 506 -50.70 71.17 -38.05
CA PRO A 506 -50.50 70.33 -36.87
C PRO A 506 -51.02 71.03 -35.60
N VAL A 507 -51.85 70.32 -34.83
CA VAL A 507 -52.52 70.79 -33.61
C VAL A 507 -52.29 69.86 -32.42
N GLY A 508 -51.36 68.91 -32.53
CA GLY A 508 -51.05 67.97 -31.46
C GLY A 508 -50.32 66.71 -31.93
N THR A 509 -50.00 65.84 -30.98
CA THR A 509 -49.41 64.52 -31.24
C THR A 509 -50.17 63.45 -30.46
N LYS A 510 -50.39 62.30 -31.11
CA LYS A 510 -50.98 61.10 -30.54
C LYS A 510 -49.93 59.98 -30.58
N VAL A 511 -49.52 59.50 -29.42
CA VAL A 511 -48.64 58.34 -29.28
C VAL A 511 -49.48 57.14 -28.88
N GLU A 512 -49.41 56.08 -29.66
CA GLU A 512 -50.02 54.78 -29.37
C GLU A 512 -48.92 53.81 -28.95
N ILE A 513 -49.04 53.27 -27.74
CA ILE A 513 -48.08 52.35 -27.14
C ILE A 513 -48.80 51.03 -26.94
N ILE A 514 -48.37 50.01 -27.66
CA ILE A 514 -48.90 48.64 -27.54
C ILE A 514 -48.00 47.90 -26.56
N ILE A 515 -48.57 47.48 -25.43
CA ILE A 515 -47.85 46.90 -24.30
C ILE A 515 -48.36 45.48 -24.05
N PRO A 516 -47.49 44.46 -24.05
CA PRO A 516 -47.87 43.13 -23.56
C PRO A 516 -48.12 43.20 -22.06
N PHE A 517 -49.26 42.68 -21.62
CA PHE A 517 -49.63 42.61 -20.21
C PHE A 517 -49.52 41.17 -19.70
N LYS A 518 -49.53 41.01 -18.39
CA LYS A 518 -49.58 39.72 -17.72
C LYS A 518 -50.50 39.82 -16.50
N GLU A 519 -51.35 38.84 -16.28
CA GLU A 519 -52.09 38.73 -15.01
C GLU A 519 -51.07 38.43 -13.87
N ILE A 520 -51.06 39.28 -12.84
CA ILE A 520 -50.17 39.20 -11.66
C ILE A 520 -50.90 38.61 -10.46
#